data_AF-A0A2E7MX58-F1
#
_entry.id   AF-A0A2E7MX58-F1
#
_cell.length_a   1.000
_cell.length_b   1.000
_cell.length_c   1.000
_cell.angle_alpha   90.00
_cell.angle_beta   90.00
_cell.angle_gamma   90.00
#
_symmetry.space_group_name_H-M   'P 1'
#
loop_
_entity.id
_entity.type
_entity.pdbx_description
1 polymer ?
#
loop_
_entity_poly.entity_id
_entity_poly.type
_entity_poly.pdbx_seq_one_letter_code
_entity_poly.pdbx_strand_id
1 'polypeptide(L)' 'MNIERLKELAGVNEFKGYTEYTLENMSKTANELKKKEKENNIKPGDKEWFELWFSKPYMTGATFRGRK' A
#
# COMPACT_ATOMS: atom_id res chain seq x y z
N MET A 1 30.70 23.26 -18.77
CA MET A 1 29.26 23.12 -19.08
C MET A 1 29.05 21.70 -19.57
N ASN A 2 28.29 20.88 -18.85
CA ASN A 2 28.20 19.42 -19.10
C ASN A 2 27.05 19.08 -20.05
N ILE A 3 27.30 18.14 -20.96
CA ILE A 3 26.34 17.69 -21.97
C ILE A 3 25.05 17.11 -21.37
N GLU A 4 25.16 16.46 -20.21
CA GLU A 4 24.02 15.91 -19.47
C GLU A 4 23.07 17.01 -18.99
N ARG A 5 23.62 18.13 -18.51
CA ARG A 5 22.83 19.27 -18.04
C ARG A 5 22.06 19.95 -19.18
N LEU A 6 22.64 19.98 -20.39
CA LEU A 6 21.96 20.49 -21.58
C LEU A 6 20.77 19.60 -22.00
N LYS A 7 20.91 18.27 -21.90
CA LYS A 7 19.83 17.33 -22.22
C LYS A 7 18.65 17.46 -21.25
N GLU A 8 18.94 17.62 -19.95
CA GLU A 8 17.93 17.85 -18.91
C GLU A 8 17.15 19.16 -19.14
N LEU A 9 17.87 20.27 -19.39
CA LEU A 9 17.26 21.58 -19.63
C LEU A 9 16.48 21.66 -20.95
N ALA A 10 16.90 20.90 -21.96
CA ALA A 10 16.20 20.80 -23.24
C ALA A 10 14.92 19.93 -23.16
N GLY A 11 14.59 19.39 -21.99
CA GLY A 11 13.42 18.54 -21.82
C GLY A 11 13.53 17.19 -22.54
N VAL A 12 14.75 16.77 -22.91
CA VAL A 12 15.06 15.44 -23.46
C VAL A 12 15.14 14.44 -22.31
N ASN A 13 14.14 14.45 -21.42
CA ASN A 13 13.91 13.37 -20.49
C ASN A 13 12.84 12.48 -21.11
N GLU A 14 13.21 11.24 -21.40
CA GLU A 14 12.29 10.24 -21.92
C GLU A 14 11.16 10.04 -20.90
N PHE A 15 9.93 10.35 -21.32
CA PHE A 15 8.74 10.05 -20.53
C PHE A 15 8.70 8.53 -20.29
N LYS A 16 8.98 8.09 -19.07
CA LYS A 16 9.07 6.66 -18.69
C LYS A 16 7.71 5.94 -18.61
N GLY A 17 6.64 6.54 -19.15
CA GLY A 17 5.29 5.98 -19.08
C GLY A 17 4.65 6.07 -17.69
N TYR A 18 3.42 5.58 -17.60
CA TYR A 18 2.80 5.27 -16.31
C TYR A 18 3.38 3.94 -15.82
N THR A 19 3.85 3.89 -14.58
CA THR A 19 4.16 2.61 -13.94
C THR A 19 2.84 1.87 -13.71
N GLU A 20 2.68 0.69 -14.31
CA GLU A 20 1.54 -0.16 -13.99
C GLU A 20 1.54 -0.43 -12.48
N TYR A 21 0.38 -0.22 -11.84
CA TYR A 21 0.16 -0.62 -10.46
C TYR A 21 0.15 -2.15 -10.42
N THR A 22 1.30 -2.75 -10.18
CA THR A 22 1.40 -4.20 -10.01
C THR A 22 0.77 -4.55 -8.66
N LEU A 23 -0.37 -5.26 -8.69
CA LEU A 23 -1.05 -5.84 -7.52
C LEU A 23 -0.22 -6.95 -6.84
N GLU A 24 1.06 -7.06 -7.18
CA GLU A 24 1.91 -8.16 -6.75
C GLU A 24 2.22 -8.04 -5.26
N ASN A 25 1.65 -9.01 -4.54
CA ASN A 25 1.75 -9.35 -3.10
C ASN A 25 0.50 -9.11 -2.24
N MET A 26 -0.66 -8.70 -2.79
CA MET A 26 -1.90 -8.74 -1.99
C MET A 26 -2.23 -10.17 -1.51
N SER A 27 -1.95 -11.19 -2.33
CA SER A 27 -2.22 -12.60 -1.97
C SER A 27 -1.35 -13.11 -0.82
N LYS A 28 -0.09 -12.67 -0.71
CA LYS A 28 0.77 -13.06 0.43
C LYS A 28 0.30 -12.39 1.71
N THR A 29 0.02 -11.10 1.65
CA THR A 29 -0.51 -10.35 2.80
C THR A 29 -1.86 -10.92 3.25
N ALA A 30 -2.77 -11.27 2.33
CA ALA A 30 -4.05 -11.88 2.67
C ALA A 30 -3.91 -13.23 3.40
N ASN A 31 -2.94 -14.06 3.01
CA ASN A 31 -2.66 -15.33 3.69
C ASN A 31 -2.14 -15.11 5.11
N GLU A 32 -1.25 -14.14 5.32
CA GLU A 32 -0.73 -13.77 6.64
C GLU A 32 -1.84 -13.22 7.55
N LEU A 33 -2.73 -12.37 7.00
CA LEU A 33 -3.88 -11.82 7.72
C LEU A 33 -4.85 -12.94 8.14
N LYS A 34 -5.16 -13.88 7.25
CA LYS A 34 -6.00 -15.03 7.57
C LYS A 34 -5.39 -15.94 8.64
N LYS A 35 -4.07 -16.07 8.68
CA LYS A 35 -3.36 -16.80 9.74
C LYS A 35 -3.53 -16.09 11.09
N LYS A 36 -3.32 -14.77 11.13
CA LYS A 36 -3.52 -13.93 12.33
C LYS A 36 -4.97 -13.95 12.83
N GLU A 37 -5.94 -13.94 11.91
CA GLU A 37 -7.37 -14.04 12.23
C GLU A 37 -7.67 -15.33 13.00
N LYS A 38 -7.12 -16.47 12.52
CA LYS A 38 -7.27 -17.78 13.17
C LYS A 38 -6.52 -17.88 14.49
N GLU A 39 -5.30 -17.34 14.58
CA GLU A 39 -4.48 -17.35 15.80
C GLU A 39 -5.13 -16.54 16.93
N ASN A 40 -5.71 -15.39 16.60
CA ASN A 40 -6.31 -14.49 17.58
C ASN A 40 -7.82 -14.72 17.78
N ASN A 41 -8.42 -15.74 17.15
CA ASN A 41 -9.87 -16.02 17.18
C ASN A 41 -10.74 -14.79 16.82
N ILE A 42 -10.25 -13.95 15.92
CA ILE A 42 -10.93 -12.73 15.48
C ILE A 42 -12.09 -13.13 14.56
N LYS A 43 -13.30 -12.62 14.81
CA LYS A 43 -14.48 -12.95 13.98
C LYS A 43 -14.70 -11.91 12.89
N PRO A 44 -15.09 -12.33 11.68
CA PRO A 44 -15.50 -11.40 10.62
C PRO A 44 -16.59 -10.44 11.11
N GLY A 45 -16.33 -9.14 10.98
CA GLY A 45 -17.25 -8.09 11.40
C GLY A 45 -16.95 -7.45 12.75
N ASP A 46 -16.05 -8.03 13.56
CA ASP A 46 -15.57 -7.37 14.77
C ASP A 46 -14.61 -6.21 14.44
N LYS A 47 -14.47 -5.28 15.39
CA LYS A 47 -13.55 -4.13 15.24
C LYS A 47 -12.12 -4.57 14.97
N GLU A 48 -11.66 -5.62 15.66
CA GLU A 48 -10.31 -6.19 15.49
C GLU A 48 -10.11 -6.82 14.10
N TRP A 49 -11.16 -7.41 13.53
CA TRP A 49 -11.13 -7.95 12.17
C TRP A 49 -10.92 -6.83 11.16
N PHE A 50 -11.68 -5.74 11.31
CA PHE A 50 -11.58 -4.60 10.43
C PHE A 50 -10.21 -3.91 10.54
N GLU A 51 -9.69 -3.75 11.76
CA GLU A 51 -8.36 -3.19 11.98
C GLU A 51 -7.26 -4.10 11.39
N LEU A 52 -7.37 -5.42 11.56
CA LEU A 52 -6.41 -6.37 10.98
C LEU A 52 -6.37 -6.29 9.44
N TRP A 53 -7.55 -6.26 8.79
CA TRP A 53 -7.64 -6.29 7.33
C TRP A 53 -7.40 -4.95 6.64
N PHE A 54 -7.72 -3.84 7.30
CA PHE A 54 -7.68 -2.52 6.69
C PHE A 54 -6.62 -1.59 7.29
N SER A 55 -5.89 -2.02 8.33
CA SER A 55 -4.73 -1.26 8.80
C SER A 55 -3.70 -1.16 7.69
N LYS A 56 -3.36 0.06 7.25
CA LYS A 56 -2.27 0.20 6.30
C LYS A 56 -0.98 -0.17 7.03
N PRO A 57 -0.11 -1.02 6.44
CA PRO A 57 1.11 -1.49 7.10
C PRO A 57 2.08 -0.37 7.55
N TYR A 58 1.90 0.85 7.04
CA TYR A 58 2.75 2.01 7.36
C TYR A 58 1.99 3.27 7.82
N MET A 59 0.68 3.17 8.11
CA MET A 59 -0.05 4.31 8.72
C MET A 59 -0.22 4.09 10.22
N THR A 60 0.84 4.37 10.98
CA THR A 60 0.67 4.62 12.41
C THR A 60 -0.08 5.96 12.58
N GLY A 61 -1.17 5.97 13.35
CA GLY A 61 -1.94 7.18 13.68
C GLY A 61 -3.26 7.41 12.92
N ALA A 62 -3.66 6.51 12.01
CA ALA A 62 -4.97 6.59 11.36
C ALA A 62 -6.05 5.94 12.24
N THR A 63 -6.85 6.73 12.96
CA THR A 63 -8.08 6.23 13.60
C THR A 63 -9.17 6.11 12.55
N PHE A 64 -9.73 4.91 12.37
CA PHE A 64 -10.93 4.71 11.56
C PHE A 64 -12.09 5.50 12.18
N ARG A 65 -12.47 6.61 11.54
CA ARG A 65 -13.63 7.40 11.97
C ARG A 65 -14.89 6.76 11.38
N GLY A 66 -15.67 6.09 12.23
CA GLY A 66 -17.05 5.72 11.88
C GLY A 66 -17.90 6.98 11.65
N ARG A 67 -18.89 6.89 10.76
CA ARG A 67 -19.89 7.95 10.59
C ARG A 67 -20.74 7.97 11.88
N LYS A 68 -20.65 9.04 12.68
CA LYS A 68 -21.50 9.28 13.85
C LYS A 68 -22.92 9.63 13.42
#